data_AF-A0A818R0C1-F1
#
_entry.id   AF-A0A818R0C1-F1
#
_cell.length_a   1.000
_cell.length_b   1.000
_cell.length_c   1.000
_cell.angle_alpha   90.00
_cell.angle_beta   90.00
_cell.angle_gamma   90.00
#
_symmetry.space_group_name_H-M   'P 1'
#
loop_
_entity.id
_entity.type
_entity.pdbx_description
1 polymer ?
#
loop_
_entity_poly.entity_id
_entity_poly.type
_entity_poly.pdbx_seq_one_letter_code
_entity_poly.pdbx_strand_id
1 'polypeptide(L)'
;MDKENFRFYIKTRTALDMPAKIIHNELYSVYRNQAPSFRTVKRWNKWFREGREEIEDEARPGRSITETTNENIEHIFYTKVLLIEILLLC
;
A
#
# COMPACT_ATOMS: atom_id res chain seq x y z
N MET A 1 -11.89 0.03 -14.95
CA MET A 1 -11.31 -1.17 -14.30
C MET A 1 -10.35 -0.71 -13.24
N ASP A 2 -10.38 -1.35 -12.10
CA ASP A 2 -9.73 -0.84 -10.89
C ASP A 2 -8.32 -1.42 -10.78
N LYS A 3 -7.49 -0.84 -9.90
CA LYS A 3 -6.08 -1.25 -9.78
C LYS A 3 -5.95 -2.73 -9.37
N GLU A 4 -6.79 -3.19 -8.45
CA GLU A 4 -6.83 -4.59 -8.01
C GLU A 4 -7.20 -5.52 -9.16
N ASN A 5 -8.20 -5.14 -9.94
CA ASN A 5 -8.65 -5.87 -11.11
C ASN A 5 -7.52 -6.08 -12.14
N PHE A 6 -6.69 -5.05 -12.39
CA PHE A 6 -5.49 -5.21 -13.22
C PHE A 6 -4.46 -6.16 -12.60
N ARG A 7 -4.23 -6.08 -11.28
CA ARG A 7 -3.27 -6.94 -10.57
C ARG A 7 -3.71 -8.38 -10.56
N PHE A 8 -5.00 -8.64 -10.35
CA PHE A 8 -5.59 -9.97 -10.46
C PHE A 8 -5.39 -10.56 -11.85
N TYR A 9 -5.67 -9.78 -12.90
CA TYR A 9 -5.40 -10.21 -14.28
C TYR A 9 -3.92 -10.56 -14.50
N ILE A 10 -3.01 -9.69 -14.03
CA ILE A 10 -1.56 -9.94 -14.12
C ILE A 10 -1.20 -11.22 -13.36
N LYS A 11 -1.76 -11.46 -12.17
CA LYS A 11 -1.53 -12.67 -11.36
C LYS A 11 -1.93 -13.92 -12.13
N THR A 12 -3.15 -13.96 -12.64
CA THR A 12 -3.68 -15.10 -13.40
C THR A 12 -2.85 -15.38 -14.64
N ARG A 13 -2.46 -14.35 -15.41
CA ARG A 13 -1.61 -14.52 -16.60
C ARG A 13 -0.19 -14.95 -16.25
N THR A 14 0.34 -14.47 -15.12
CA THR A 14 1.67 -14.87 -14.65
C THR A 14 1.70 -16.35 -14.26
N ALA A 15 0.63 -16.86 -13.64
CA ALA A 15 0.47 -18.28 -13.32
C ALA A 15 0.37 -19.18 -14.57
N LEU A 16 0.04 -18.60 -15.73
CA LEU A 16 0.09 -19.27 -17.04
C LEU A 16 1.44 -19.07 -17.76
N ASP A 17 2.50 -18.72 -17.02
CA ASP A 17 3.86 -18.46 -17.51
C ASP A 17 3.99 -17.35 -18.56
N MET A 18 2.97 -16.48 -18.69
CA MET A 18 3.00 -15.42 -19.67
C MET A 18 4.07 -14.36 -19.33
N PRO A 19 4.87 -13.91 -20.31
CA PRO A 19 5.85 -12.85 -20.09
C PRO A 19 5.16 -11.49 -19.97
N ALA A 20 5.67 -10.62 -19.10
CA ALA A 20 5.10 -9.29 -18.82
C ALA A 20 4.79 -8.44 -20.06
N LYS A 21 5.56 -8.59 -21.15
CA LYS A 21 5.33 -7.87 -22.42
C LYS A 21 4.00 -8.25 -23.06
N ILE A 22 3.66 -9.54 -23.06
CA ILE A 22 2.39 -10.00 -23.63
C ILE A 22 1.23 -9.53 -22.77
N ILE A 23 1.34 -9.68 -21.45
CA ILE A 23 0.31 -9.22 -20.50
C ILE A 23 0.05 -7.71 -20.67
N HIS A 24 1.09 -6.90 -20.79
CA HIS A 24 0.95 -5.47 -21.03
C HIS A 24 0.26 -5.17 -22.37
N ASN A 25 0.60 -5.90 -23.43
CA ASN A 25 -0.02 -5.70 -24.74
C ASN A 25 -1.52 -6.06 -24.71
N GLU A 26 -1.90 -7.15 -24.05
CA GLU A 26 -3.31 -7.54 -23.86
C GLU A 26 -4.08 -6.47 -23.06
N LEU A 27 -3.49 -5.97 -21.97
CA LEU A 27 -4.11 -4.91 -21.18
C LEU A 27 -4.22 -3.59 -21.98
N TYR A 28 -3.17 -3.23 -22.72
CA TYR A 28 -3.16 -2.01 -23.52
C TYR A 28 -4.13 -2.08 -24.70
N SER A 29 -4.28 -3.24 -25.35
CA SER A 29 -5.21 -3.38 -26.48
C SER A 29 -6.66 -3.13 -26.07
N VAL A 30 -7.04 -3.56 -24.87
CA VAL A 30 -8.40 -3.41 -24.31
C VAL A 30 -8.61 -2.04 -23.65
N TYR A 31 -7.70 -1.63 -22.75
CA TYR A 31 -7.92 -0.47 -21.86
C TYR A 31 -7.18 0.80 -22.26
N ARG A 32 -6.24 0.72 -23.22
CA ARG A 32 -5.46 1.84 -23.76
C ARG A 32 -4.88 2.72 -22.64
N ASN A 33 -5.33 3.97 -22.54
CA ASN A 33 -4.82 4.95 -21.59
C ASN A 33 -5.13 4.61 -20.12
N GLN A 34 -6.10 3.73 -19.87
CA GLN A 34 -6.43 3.25 -18.52
C GLN A 34 -5.57 2.04 -18.10
N ALA A 35 -4.85 1.43 -19.05
CA ALA A 35 -4.02 0.28 -18.75
C ALA A 35 -2.84 0.66 -17.84
N PRO A 36 -2.41 -0.23 -16.93
CA PRO A 36 -1.20 -0.01 -16.16
C PRO A 36 0.02 0.07 -17.08
N SER A 37 0.96 0.94 -16.73
CA SER A 37 2.20 1.05 -17.49
C SER A 37 2.98 -0.27 -17.51
N PHE A 38 3.78 -0.48 -18.57
CA PHE A 38 4.63 -1.65 -18.69
C PHE A 38 5.52 -1.89 -17.46
N ARG A 39 6.05 -0.81 -16.86
CA ARG A 39 6.86 -0.91 -15.63
C ARG A 39 6.08 -1.52 -14.47
N THR A 40 4.81 -1.13 -14.30
CA THR A 40 3.92 -1.68 -13.28
C THR A 40 3.64 -3.15 -13.56
N VAL A 41 3.29 -3.51 -14.79
CA VAL A 41 3.04 -4.91 -15.19
C VAL A 41 4.27 -5.78 -14.94
N LYS A 42 5.46 -5.32 -15.34
CA LYS A 42 6.73 -6.04 -15.13
C LYS A 42 7.04 -6.26 -13.65
N ARG A 43 6.78 -5.27 -12.79
CA ARG A 43 7.00 -5.40 -11.34
C ARG A 43 6.08 -6.46 -10.73
N TRP A 44 4.78 -6.38 -11.02
CA TRP A 44 3.80 -7.35 -10.52
C TRP A 44 4.04 -8.77 -11.04
N ASN A 45 4.33 -8.92 -12.34
CA ASN A 45 4.69 -10.20 -12.93
C ASN A 45 5.93 -10.81 -12.26
N LYS A 46 6.94 -9.99 -11.92
CA LYS A 46 8.10 -10.45 -11.15
C LYS A 46 7.70 -10.94 -9.76
N TRP A 47 6.96 -10.15 -8.99
CA TRP A 47 6.54 -10.52 -7.63
C TRP A 47 5.70 -11.80 -7.59
N PHE A 48 4.78 -11.97 -8.54
CA PHE A 48 3.98 -13.19 -8.62
C PHE A 48 4.82 -14.41 -9.00
N ARG A 49 5.84 -14.27 -9.85
CA ARG A 49 6.82 -15.34 -10.12
C ARG A 49 7.68 -15.68 -8.89
N GLU A 50 7.95 -14.70 -8.04
CA GLU A 50 8.66 -14.87 -6.76
C GLU A 50 7.77 -15.45 -5.65
N GLY A 51 6.51 -15.79 -5.94
CA GLY A 51 5.60 -16.46 -5.01
C GLY A 51 4.71 -15.54 -4.18
N ARG A 52 4.66 -14.23 -4.48
CA ARG A 52 3.71 -13.32 -3.83
C ARG A 52 2.27 -13.75 -4.15
N GLU A 53 1.41 -13.87 -3.15
CA GLU A 53 -0.01 -14.18 -3.36
C GLU A 53 -0.92 -12.95 -3.30
N GLU A 54 -0.56 -11.96 -2.49
CA GLU A 54 -1.37 -10.77 -2.28
C GLU A 54 -1.46 -9.91 -3.55
N ILE A 55 -2.63 -9.34 -3.79
CA ILE A 55 -2.87 -8.35 -4.86
C ILE A 55 -2.88 -6.91 -4.34
N GLU A 56 -2.99 -6.73 -3.02
CA GLU A 56 -2.94 -5.43 -2.38
C GLU A 56 -1.50 -4.94 -2.25
N ASP A 57 -1.32 -3.63 -2.10
CA ASP A 57 0.01 -3.10 -1.73
C ASP A 57 0.24 -3.41 -0.25
N GLU A 58 1.46 -3.80 0.11
CA GLU A 58 1.83 -3.91 1.53
C GLU A 58 1.56 -2.57 2.22
N ALA A 59 1.07 -2.65 3.46
CA ALA A 59 0.91 -1.49 4.30
C ALA A 59 2.22 -0.71 4.31
N ARG A 60 2.21 0.52 3.78
CA ARG A 60 3.41 1.35 3.80
C ARG A 60 3.75 1.57 5.27
N PRO A 61 4.98 1.31 5.71
CA PRO A 61 5.42 1.79 7.02
C PRO A 61 5.38 3.32 6.98
N GLY A 62 4.26 3.88 7.40
CA GLY A 62 4.18 5.26 7.84
C GLY A 62 4.92 5.37 9.18
N ARG A 63 5.29 6.60 9.53
CA ARG A 63 5.64 6.93 10.92
C ARG A 63 4.54 6.33 11.80
N SER A 64 4.92 5.57 12.84
CA SER A 64 3.95 5.09 13.83
C SER A 64 3.14 6.30 14.28
N ILE A 65 1.88 6.38 13.85
CA ILE A 65 0.91 7.21 14.55
C ILE A 65 0.76 6.43 15.84
N THR A 66 1.52 6.83 16.86
CA THR A 66 1.33 6.37 18.22
C THR A 66 -0.16 6.46 18.46
N GLU A 67 -0.76 5.30 18.57
CA GLU A 67 -2.19 5.11 18.60
C GLU A 67 -2.77 6.15 19.57
N THR A 68 -3.74 6.90 19.06
CA THR A 68 -4.61 7.75 19.88
C THR A 68 -5.50 6.81 20.69
N THR A 69 -4.91 6.04 21.60
CA THR A 69 -5.65 5.39 22.65
C THR A 69 -5.88 6.42 23.76
N ASN A 70 -6.99 6.26 24.48
CA ASN A 70 -7.37 7.19 25.54
C ASN A 70 -6.25 7.33 26.58
N GLU A 71 -5.44 6.28 26.82
CA GLU A 71 -4.33 6.35 27.78
C GLU A 71 -3.24 7.36 27.36
N ASN A 72 -2.92 7.43 26.06
CA ASN A 72 -1.91 8.37 25.56
C ASN A 72 -2.43 9.81 25.61
N ILE A 73 -3.71 10.01 25.31
CA ILE A 73 -4.36 11.31 25.39
C ILE A 73 -4.38 11.80 26.84
N GLU A 74 -4.83 10.95 27.77
CA GLU A 74 -4.85 11.23 29.20
C GLU A 74 -3.45 11.56 29.72
N HIS A 75 -2.44 10.75 29.41
CA HIS A 75 -1.07 10.98 29.86
C HIS A 75 -0.51 12.34 29.36
N ILE A 76 -0.81 12.73 28.12
CA ILE A 76 -0.43 14.06 27.58
C ILE A 76 -1.18 15.19 28.28
N PHE A 77 -2.47 15.02 28.59
CA PHE A 77 -3.25 16.02 29.31
C PHE A 77 -2.76 16.20 30.76
N TYR A 78 -2.54 15.10 31.50
CA TYR A 78 -2.04 15.18 32.87
C TYR A 78 -0.65 15.80 32.94
N THR A 79 0.28 15.38 32.08
CA THR A 79 1.65 15.92 32.09
C THR A 79 1.71 17.39 31.70
N LYS A 80 0.89 17.85 30.74
CA LYS A 80 0.83 19.27 30.38
C LYS A 80 0.18 20.12 31.46
N VAL A 81 -0.87 19.64 32.13
CA VAL A 81 -1.53 20.38 33.22
C VAL A 81 -0.62 20.49 34.45
N LEU A 82 0.03 19.41 34.87
CA LEU A 82 0.99 19.42 35.99
C LEU A 82 2.20 20.32 35.74
N LEU A 83 2.74 20.33 34.50
CA LEU A 83 3.85 21.23 34.15
C LEU A 83 3.43 22.70 34.23
N ILE A 84 2.22 23.05 33.79
CA ILE A 84 1.70 24.41 33.86
C ILE A 84 1.44 24.83 35.31
N GLU A 85 0.90 23.95 36.16
CA GLU A 85 0.68 24.23 37.58
C GLU A 85 1.99 24.44 38.35
N ILE A 86 3.02 23.64 38.08
CA ILE A 86 4.35 23.80 38.71
C ILE A 86 5.02 25.12 38.26
N LEU A 87 4.85 25.53 36.99
CA LEU A 87 5.39 26.78 36.46
C LEU A 87 4.64 28.04 36.92
N LEU A 88 3.38 27.92 37.37
CA LEU A 88 2.59 29.05 37.89
C LEU A 88 2.68 29.21 39.42
N LEU A 89 3.27 28.23 40.12
CA LEU A 89 3.46 28.22 41.58
C LEU A 89 4.92 28.48 42.01
N CYS A 90 5.85 28.73 41.08
CA CYS A 90 7.20 29.22 41.32
C CYS A 90 7.32 30.69 40.89
#